data_AF-A0A2G6L835-F1
#
_entry.id   AF-A0A2G6L835-F1
#
_cell.length_a   1.000
_cell.length_b   1.000
_cell.length_c   1.000
_cell.angle_alpha   90.00
_cell.angle_beta   90.00
_cell.angle_gamma   90.00
#
_symmetry.space_group_name_H-M   'P 1'
#
loop_
_entity.id
_entity.type
_entity.pdbx_description
1 polymer ?
#
loop_
_entity_poly.entity_id
_entity_poly.type
_entity_poly.pdbx_seq_one_letter_code
_entity_poly.pdbx_strand_id
1 'polypeptide(L)'
;MAKALELILLHQPDCHILLAAPTGKAAHRLNESLQQQLTAVSDKVRPALAAIKALTLHRLLGIGKHGNRPFYHADNPLHCDVLAVDEASMVGSDLFILLQQALLPHSRLILLGDARQLPAINGV
;
A
#
# COMPACT_ATOMS: atom_id res chain seq x y z
N MET A 1 -4.82 -0.69 -10.49
CA MET A 1 -3.62 -1.16 -9.77
C MET A 1 -2.93 -2.33 -10.46
N ALA A 2 -3.59 -3.48 -10.72
CA ALA A 2 -2.91 -4.71 -11.16
C ALA A 2 -2.00 -4.55 -12.39
N LYS A 3 -2.43 -3.80 -13.41
CA LYS A 3 -1.60 -3.59 -14.62
C LYS A 3 -0.30 -2.84 -14.34
N ALA A 4 -0.32 -1.88 -13.42
CA ALA A 4 0.89 -1.16 -13.02
C ALA A 4 1.86 -2.08 -12.29
N LEU A 5 1.34 -2.91 -11.37
CA LEU A 5 2.15 -3.89 -10.65
C LEU A 5 2.70 -4.97 -11.58
N GLU A 6 1.92 -5.43 -12.55
CA GLU A 6 2.37 -6.34 -13.60
C GLU A 6 3.56 -5.75 -14.36
N LEU A 7 3.46 -4.50 -14.83
CA LEU A 7 4.55 -3.84 -15.54
C LEU A 7 5.81 -3.72 -14.67
N ILE A 8 5.67 -3.40 -13.39
CA ILE A 8 6.78 -3.34 -12.45
C ILE A 8 7.46 -4.71 -12.34
N LEU A 9 6.69 -5.77 -12.08
CA LEU A 9 7.21 -7.13 -11.92
C LEU A 9 7.79 -7.71 -13.20
N LEU A 10 7.29 -7.32 -14.38
CA LEU A 10 7.88 -7.73 -15.65
C LEU A 10 9.26 -7.10 -15.89
N HIS A 11 9.52 -5.90 -15.36
CA HIS A 11 10.84 -5.24 -15.47
C HIS A 11 11.76 -5.56 -14.28
N GLN A 12 11.19 -5.84 -13.11
CA GLN A 12 11.89 -6.10 -11.85
C GLN A 12 11.20 -7.28 -11.14
N PRO A 13 11.52 -8.53 -11.52
CA PRO A 13 10.82 -9.72 -11.00
C PRO A 13 10.91 -9.89 -9.49
N ASP A 14 12.03 -9.45 -8.89
CA ASP A 14 12.29 -9.55 -7.45
C ASP A 14 11.78 -8.33 -6.65
N CYS A 15 11.05 -7.41 -7.29
CA CYS A 15 10.54 -6.20 -6.66
C CYS A 15 9.57 -6.57 -5.51
N HIS A 16 9.91 -6.16 -4.29
CA HIS A 16 9.04 -6.36 -3.13
C HIS A 16 7.98 -5.25 -3.07
N ILE A 17 6.73 -5.64 -3.30
CA ILE A 17 5.59 -4.73 -3.41
C ILE A 17 4.68 -4.89 -2.19
N LEU A 18 4.41 -3.77 -1.51
CA LEU A 18 3.38 -3.68 -0.47
C LEU A 18 2.17 -2.91 -1.01
N LEU A 19 0.97 -3.37 -0.64
CA LEU A 19 -0.29 -2.69 -0.94
C LEU A 19 -0.98 -2.24 0.34
N ALA A 20 -1.46 -1.01 0.34
CA ALA A 20 -2.20 -0.47 1.46
C ALA A 20 -3.40 0.37 1.05
N ALA A 21 -4.30 0.55 2.01
CA ALA A 21 -5.41 1.48 1.92
C ALA A 21 -5.67 2.11 3.31
N PRO A 22 -6.37 3.24 3.41
CA PRO A 22 -6.63 3.91 4.69
C PRO A 22 -7.61 3.14 5.58
N THR A 23 -8.58 2.43 4.99
CA THR A 23 -9.65 1.73 5.74
C THR A 23 -9.71 0.24 5.41
N GLY A 24 -10.28 -0.56 6.33
CA GLY A 24 -10.45 -2.00 6.12
C GLY A 24 -11.32 -2.33 4.89
N LYS A 25 -12.36 -1.52 4.65
CA LYS A 25 -13.24 -1.65 3.47
C LYS A 25 -12.48 -1.38 2.17
N ALA A 26 -11.65 -0.33 2.14
CA ALA A 26 -10.82 -0.03 0.97
C ALA A 26 -9.77 -1.13 0.72
N ALA A 27 -9.10 -1.62 1.78
CA ALA A 27 -8.14 -2.72 1.65
C ALA A 27 -8.81 -4.02 1.15
N HIS A 28 -10.02 -4.33 1.62
CA HIS A 28 -10.80 -5.48 1.13
C HIS A 28 -11.12 -5.36 -0.36
N ARG A 29 -11.65 -4.21 -0.78
CA ARG A 29 -11.98 -3.92 -2.19
C ARG A 29 -10.75 -3.99 -3.09
N LEU A 30 -9.60 -3.48 -2.62
CA LEU A 30 -8.35 -3.55 -3.37
C LEU A 30 -7.89 -5.00 -3.55
N ASN A 31 -8.03 -5.84 -2.52
CA ASN A 31 -7.77 -7.28 -2.64
C ASN A 31 -8.70 -7.96 -3.64
N GLU A 32 -10.01 -7.72 -3.56
CA GLU A 32 -11.00 -8.28 -4.49
C GLU A 32 -10.70 -7.87 -5.94
N SER A 33 -10.44 -6.59 -6.17
CA SER A 33 -10.10 -6.06 -7.50
C SER A 33 -8.83 -6.69 -8.05
N LEU A 34 -7.78 -6.85 -7.23
CA LEU A 34 -6.55 -7.50 -7.63
C LEU A 34 -6.81 -8.96 -8.02
N GLN A 35 -7.56 -9.71 -7.21
CA GLN A 35 -7.89 -11.12 -7.48
C GLN A 35 -8.70 -11.28 -8.78
N GLN A 36 -9.69 -10.42 -9.03
CA GLN A 36 -10.47 -10.42 -10.26
C GLN A 36 -9.61 -10.16 -11.50
N GLN A 37 -8.55 -9.38 -11.37
CA GLN A 37 -7.65 -9.02 -12.47
C GLN A 37 -6.53 -10.04 -12.71
N LEU A 38 -6.33 -11.04 -11.83
CA LEU A 38 -5.26 -12.03 -11.97
C LEU A 38 -5.35 -12.88 -13.24
N THR A 39 -6.55 -13.08 -13.79
CA THR A 39 -6.74 -13.82 -15.05
C THR A 39 -6.28 -13.02 -16.27
N ALA A 40 -6.22 -11.69 -16.17
CA ALA A 40 -5.85 -10.80 -17.26
C ALA A 40 -4.36 -10.39 -17.25
N VAL A 41 -3.60 -10.80 -16.23
CA VAL A 41 -2.15 -10.58 -16.16
C VAL A 41 -1.36 -11.77 -16.72
N SER A 42 -0.15 -11.49 -17.17
CA SER A 42 0.81 -12.48 -17.66
C SER A 42 1.05 -13.60 -16.65
N ASP A 43 1.10 -14.84 -17.13
CA ASP A 43 1.40 -16.02 -16.34
C ASP A 43 2.74 -15.89 -15.58
N LYS A 44 3.70 -15.13 -16.14
CA LYS A 44 5.03 -14.91 -15.53
C LYS A 44 4.96 -14.22 -14.16
N VAL A 45 4.02 -13.29 -13.98
CA VAL A 45 3.93 -12.48 -12.74
C VAL A 45 2.69 -12.83 -11.90
N ARG A 46 1.76 -13.62 -12.45
CA ARG A 46 0.52 -14.00 -11.75
C ARG A 46 0.78 -14.57 -10.35
N PRO A 47 1.74 -15.49 -10.11
CA PRO A 47 1.99 -16.02 -8.78
C PRO A 47 2.43 -14.94 -7.78
N ALA A 48 3.33 -14.05 -8.21
CA ALA A 48 3.80 -12.93 -7.39
C ALA A 48 2.64 -11.98 -7.05
N LEU A 49 1.84 -11.58 -8.04
CA LEU A 49 0.67 -10.72 -7.82
C LEU A 49 -0.40 -11.37 -6.94
N ALA A 50 -0.62 -12.69 -7.07
CA ALA A 50 -1.58 -13.42 -6.26
C ALA A 50 -1.21 -13.49 -4.78
N ALA A 51 0.09 -13.46 -4.48
CA ALA A 51 0.63 -13.49 -3.12
C ALA A 51 0.50 -12.14 -2.40
N ILE A 52 0.39 -11.03 -3.13
CA ILE A 52 0.25 -9.70 -2.54
C ILE A 52 -1.11 -9.56 -1.85
N LYS A 53 -1.10 -9.04 -0.62
CA LYS A 53 -2.30 -8.71 0.15
C LYS A 53 -2.28 -7.25 0.56
N ALA A 54 -3.36 -6.55 0.23
CA ALA A 54 -3.57 -5.18 0.70
C ALA A 54 -3.93 -5.18 2.20
N LEU A 55 -3.25 -4.31 2.95
CA LEU A 55 -3.50 -4.07 4.37
C LEU A 55 -4.06 -2.66 4.59
N THR A 56 -4.55 -2.38 5.80
CA THR A 56 -4.74 -0.97 6.18
C THR A 56 -3.39 -0.33 6.48
N LEU A 57 -3.23 0.97 6.27
CA LEU A 57 -2.01 1.70 6.67
C LEU A 57 -1.67 1.49 8.15
N HIS A 58 -2.69 1.49 9.03
CA HIS A 58 -2.50 1.21 10.45
C HIS A 58 -1.93 -0.19 10.71
N ARG A 59 -2.46 -1.22 10.02
CA ARG A 59 -1.95 -2.59 10.16
C ARG A 59 -0.56 -2.74 9.55
N LEU A 60 -0.31 -2.09 8.41
CA LEU A 60 0.98 -2.06 7.74
C LEU A 60 2.05 -1.48 8.65
N LEU A 61 1.79 -0.33 9.27
CA LEU A 61 2.71 0.38 10.16
C LEU A 61 2.76 -0.22 11.59
N GLY A 62 1.94 -1.23 11.89
CA GLY A 62 1.86 -1.84 13.22
C GLY A 62 1.33 -0.90 14.32
N ILE A 63 0.55 0.11 13.96
CA ILE A 63 -0.04 1.07 14.90
C ILE A 63 -1.07 0.35 15.79
N GLY A 64 -1.00 0.61 17.09
CA GLY A 64 -1.93 0.06 18.09
C GLY A 64 -1.61 -1.36 18.56
N LYS A 65 -0.56 -2.01 18.03
CA LYS A 65 -0.10 -3.34 18.48
C LYS A 65 0.97 -3.29 19.57
N HIS A 66 1.80 -2.25 19.59
CA HIS A 66 2.99 -2.15 20.44
C HIS A 66 3.09 -0.80 21.18
N GLY A 67 1.98 -0.33 21.74
CA GLY A 67 1.91 0.96 22.45
C GLY A 67 1.70 2.17 21.53
N ASN A 68 2.17 3.35 21.96
CA ASN A 68 1.92 4.63 21.27
C ASN A 68 2.75 4.85 20.00
N ARG A 69 3.83 4.10 19.78
CA ARG A 69 4.68 4.25 18.59
C ARG A 69 4.30 3.23 17.53
N PRO A 70 4.27 3.61 16.23
CA PRO A 70 4.21 2.63 15.14
C PRO A 70 5.37 1.62 15.25
N PHE A 71 5.14 0.39 14.80
CA PHE A 71 6.20 -0.63 14.75
C PHE A 71 7.21 -0.32 13.64
N TYR A 72 6.73 0.16 12.49
CA TYR A 72 7.59 0.59 11.40
C TYR A 72 7.76 2.11 11.41
N HIS A 73 9.00 2.56 11.35
CA HIS A 73 9.44 3.95 11.47
C HIS A 73 10.88 4.09 10.95
N ALA A 74 11.52 5.25 11.08
CA ALA A 74 12.86 5.51 10.54
C ALA A 74 13.92 4.49 10.99
N ASP A 75 13.92 4.09 12.27
CA ASP A 75 14.88 3.09 12.79
C ASP A 75 14.48 1.63 12.52
N ASN A 76 13.30 1.37 11.96
CA ASN A 76 12.78 0.05 11.62
C ASN A 76 11.88 0.18 10.37
N PRO A 77 12.47 0.41 9.20
CA PRO A 77 11.71 0.80 8.02
C PRO A 77 10.95 -0.38 7.41
N LEU A 78 9.93 -0.06 6.62
CA LEU A 78 9.30 -0.99 5.70
C LEU A 78 10.32 -1.38 4.63
N HIS A 79 10.70 -2.65 4.61
CA HIS A 79 11.55 -3.19 3.57
C HIS A 79 10.72 -3.47 2.33
N CYS A 80 10.50 -2.46 1.47
CA CYS A 80 9.86 -2.62 0.18
C CYS A 80 10.49 -1.72 -0.88
N ASP A 81 10.47 -2.20 -2.13
CA ASP A 81 10.86 -1.41 -3.30
C ASP A 81 9.72 -0.52 -3.78
N VAL A 82 8.48 -0.99 -3.60
CA VAL A 82 7.26 -0.26 -3.96
C VAL A 82 6.24 -0.38 -2.85
N LEU A 83 5.71 0.75 -2.40
CA LEU A 83 4.49 0.82 -1.62
C LEU A 83 3.43 1.51 -2.48
N ALA A 84 2.32 0.83 -2.76
CA ALA A 84 1.18 1.46 -3.41
C ALA A 84 0.00 1.60 -2.44
N VAL A 85 -0.51 2.82 -2.33
CA VAL A 85 -1.62 3.20 -1.44
C VAL A 85 -2.82 3.60 -2.28
N ASP A 86 -3.93 2.89 -2.12
CA ASP A 86 -5.22 3.24 -2.72
C ASP A 86 -6.08 4.09 -1.78
N GLU A 87 -7.00 4.88 -2.33
CA GLU A 87 -7.82 5.86 -1.60
C GLU A 87 -6.97 6.89 -0.79
N ALA A 88 -5.83 7.33 -1.36
CA ALA A 88 -4.89 8.22 -0.70
C ALA A 88 -5.49 9.58 -0.30
N SER A 89 -6.58 10.02 -0.95
CA SER A 89 -7.38 11.21 -0.59
C SER A 89 -7.93 11.17 0.83
N MET A 90 -8.13 9.98 1.40
CA MET A 90 -8.61 9.79 2.78
C MET A 90 -7.48 9.73 3.82
N VAL A 91 -6.21 9.86 3.41
CA VAL A 91 -5.06 9.76 4.33
C VAL A 91 -4.80 11.13 4.95
N GLY A 92 -4.98 11.23 6.27
CA GLY A 92 -4.63 12.43 7.03
C GLY A 92 -3.12 12.68 7.10
N SER A 93 -2.73 13.93 7.32
CA SER A 93 -1.31 14.36 7.33
C SER A 93 -0.45 13.60 8.33
N ASP A 94 -0.95 13.35 9.54
CA ASP A 94 -0.18 12.65 10.58
C ASP A 94 0.16 11.22 10.17
N LEU A 95 -0.81 10.47 9.65
CA LEU A 95 -0.60 9.11 9.17
C LEU A 95 0.34 9.10 7.94
N PHE A 96 0.26 10.10 7.08
CA PHE A 96 1.15 10.23 5.93
C PHE A 96 2.60 10.53 6.35
N ILE A 97 2.81 11.35 7.38
CA ILE A 97 4.14 11.60 7.96
C ILE A 97 4.73 10.30 8.51
N LEU A 98 3.94 9.54 9.28
CA LEU A 98 4.39 8.25 9.82
C LEU A 98 4.72 7.26 8.69
N LEU A 99 3.92 7.24 7.63
CA LEU A 99 4.19 6.43 6.44
C LEU A 99 5.53 6.79 5.80
N GLN A 100 5.77 8.09 5.55
CA GLN A 100 7.02 8.55 4.94
C GLN A 100 8.24 8.25 5.81
N GLN A 101 8.13 8.42 7.13
CA GLN A 101 9.21 8.07 8.07
C GLN A 101 9.54 6.57 8.06
N ALA A 102 8.58 5.72 7.70
CA ALA A 102 8.79 4.28 7.63
C ALA A 102 9.36 3.81 6.28
N LEU A 103 9.52 4.67 5.27
CA LEU A 103 10.03 4.27 3.95
C LEU A 103 11.56 4.39 3.87
N LEU A 104 12.19 3.47 3.12
CA LEU A 104 13.59 3.59 2.76
C LEU A 104 13.77 4.63 1.65
N PRO A 105 14.95 5.28 1.54
CA PRO A 105 15.19 6.30 0.50
C PRO A 105 15.01 5.80 -0.94
N HIS A 106 15.16 4.50 -1.19
CA HIS A 106 14.97 3.89 -2.51
C HIS A 106 13.53 3.41 -2.76
N SER A 107 12.68 3.38 -1.73
CA SER A 107 11.30 2.92 -1.86
C SER A 107 10.50 3.87 -2.75
N ARG A 108 9.77 3.33 -3.71
CA ARG A 108 8.85 4.10 -4.56
C ARG A 108 7.45 4.11 -3.93
N LEU A 109 6.91 5.30 -3.67
CA LEU A 109 5.55 5.48 -3.19
C LEU A 109 4.61 5.79 -4.36
N ILE A 110 3.60 4.95 -4.57
CA ILE A 110 2.54 5.16 -5.56
C ILE A 110 1.25 5.50 -4.82
N LEU A 111 0.71 6.70 -5.04
CA LEU A 111 -0.55 7.14 -4.44
C LEU A 111 -1.65 7.12 -5.50
N LEU A 112 -2.73 6.38 -5.24
CA LEU A 112 -3.96 6.39 -6.02
C LEU A 112 -5.08 6.98 -5.19
N GLY A 113 -5.90 7.83 -5.79
CA GLY A 113 -7.08 8.40 -5.16
C GLY A 113 -7.82 9.30 -6.13
N ASP A 114 -9.08 9.63 -5.84
CA ASP A 114 -9.80 10.66 -6.58
C ASP A 114 -9.53 12.01 -5.92
N ALA A 115 -8.90 12.92 -6.67
CA ALA A 115 -8.63 14.29 -6.24
C ALA A 115 -9.92 15.11 -5.96
N ARG A 116 -11.09 14.63 -6.41
CA ARG A 116 -12.40 15.28 -6.24
C ARG A 116 -13.20 14.72 -5.07
N GLN A 117 -12.71 13.69 -4.39
CA GLN A 117 -13.35 13.13 -3.20
C GLN A 117 -13.16 14.10 -2.03
N LEU A 118 -14.18 14.23 -1.17
CA LEU A 118 -14.08 15.08 0.02
C LEU A 118 -12.84 14.66 0.85
N PRO A 119 -12.05 15.64 1.35
CA PRO A 119 -10.84 15.33 2.12
C PRO A 119 -11.18 14.53 3.37
N ALA A 120 -10.21 13.80 3.89
CA ALA A 120 -10.33 13.04 5.13
C ALA A 120 -10.94 13.91 6.25
N ILE A 121 -12.03 13.44 6.84
CA ILE A 121 -12.64 14.09 8.00
C ILE A 121 -11.70 13.81 9.17
N ASN A 122 -10.96 14.82 9.63
CA ASN A 122 -10.23 14.71 10.89
C ASN A 122 -11.28 14.61 12.00
N GLY A 123 -11.39 13.45 12.64
CA GLY A 123 -12.21 13.30 13.84
C GLY A 123 -11.65 14.21 14.92
N VAL A 124 -12.42 15.24 15.27
CA VAL A 124 -12.25 16.03 16.50
C VAL A 124 -12.67 15.19 17.68
#